data_AF-A0A841KL71-F1
#
_entry.id   AF-A0A841KL71-F1
#
_cell.length_a   1.000
_cell.length_b   1.000
_cell.length_c   1.000
_cell.angle_alpha   90.00
_cell.angle_beta   90.00
_cell.angle_gamma   90.00
#
_symmetry.space_group_name_H-M   'P 1'
#
loop_
_entity.id
_entity.type
_entity.pdbx_description
1 polymer ?
#
loop_
_entity_poly.entity_id
_entity_poly.type
_entity_poly.pdbx_seq_one_letter_code
_entity_poly.pdbx_strand_id
1 'polypeptide(L)'
;MKHHGHIWLKDGFLGSEILHSNTKCKTGYYRIIFAGAEGTGCDHPWRINFIFSFICTSDVGSSVDCHGASSANMYVVAKPGDIIRFDRYLGILGKETVEYAPNDFGLCDRFYSVQHIKLLQIETDYIQYELHCS
;
A
#
# COMPACT_ATOMS: atom_id res chain seq x y z
N MET A 1 11.70 5.81 19.20
CA MET A 1 10.71 5.04 18.41
C MET A 1 10.87 3.57 18.76
N LYS A 2 9.89 2.95 19.42
CA LYS A 2 9.97 1.52 19.73
C LYS A 2 9.62 0.72 18.47
N HIS A 3 10.64 0.20 17.78
CA HIS A 3 10.49 -0.81 16.74
C HIS A 3 10.09 -2.14 17.39
N HIS A 4 8.81 -2.32 17.70
CA HIS A 4 8.27 -3.65 17.89
C HIS A 4 7.82 -4.18 16.54
N GLY A 5 8.74 -4.91 15.90
CA GLY A 5 8.56 -5.88 14.81
C GLY A 5 7.62 -5.51 13.67
N HIS A 6 8.16 -5.13 12.51
CA HIS A 6 7.53 -5.12 11.17
C HIS A 6 6.02 -4.79 11.10
N ILE A 7 5.51 -3.95 12.00
CA ILE A 7 4.11 -3.52 12.06
C ILE A 7 4.08 -2.00 12.02
N TRP A 8 3.34 -1.44 11.06
CA TRP A 8 3.15 0.01 10.93
C TRP A 8 1.68 0.36 11.05
N LEU A 9 1.35 1.25 11.98
CA LEU A 9 0.04 1.88 12.05
C LEU A 9 -0.01 3.03 11.03
N LYS A 10 -1.07 3.07 10.22
CA LYS A 10 -1.27 4.04 9.15
C LYS A 10 -2.71 4.52 9.11
N ASP A 11 -2.84 5.75 8.65
CA ASP A 11 -4.11 6.39 8.29
C ASP A 11 -4.18 6.49 6.77
N GLY A 12 -5.36 6.24 6.20
CA GLY A 12 -5.62 6.35 4.77
C GLY A 12 -6.89 7.15 4.54
N PHE A 13 -6.76 8.31 3.92
CA PHE A 13 -7.88 9.13 3.47
C PHE A 13 -8.22 8.82 2.01
N LEU A 14 -9.39 9.23 1.53
CA LEU A 14 -9.77 9.12 0.12
C LEU A 14 -8.62 9.60 -0.81
N GLY A 15 -8.18 8.74 -1.72
CA GLY A 15 -7.06 9.01 -2.64
C GLY A 15 -5.68 8.66 -2.08
N SER A 16 -5.57 8.20 -0.84
CA SER A 16 -4.29 7.79 -0.25
C SER A 16 -3.77 6.50 -0.89
N GLU A 17 -2.48 6.49 -1.19
CA GLU A 17 -1.77 5.25 -1.52
C GLU A 17 -1.62 4.38 -0.27
N ILE A 18 -2.13 3.16 -0.34
CA ILE A 18 -2.10 2.18 0.75
C ILE A 18 -0.89 1.28 0.60
N LEU A 19 -0.63 0.83 -0.63
CA LEU A 19 0.51 -0.03 -0.97
C LEU A 19 1.06 0.35 -2.34
N HIS A 20 2.35 0.09 -2.54
CA HIS A 20 3.00 0.17 -3.84
C HIS A 20 3.92 -1.03 -4.08
N SER A 21 4.29 -1.27 -5.33
CA SER A 21 5.31 -2.26 -5.66
C SER A 21 6.71 -1.76 -5.33
N ASN A 22 7.62 -2.68 -4.97
CA ASN A 22 9.05 -2.41 -4.90
C ASN A 22 9.55 -2.02 -6.30
N THR A 23 9.98 -0.78 -6.50
CA THR A 23 10.31 -0.29 -7.84
C THR A 23 11.59 -0.94 -8.38
N LYS A 24 11.41 -1.85 -9.36
CA LYS A 24 12.02 -1.83 -10.71
C LYS A 24 11.53 -3.05 -11.52
N CYS A 25 10.22 -3.14 -11.80
CA CYS A 25 9.90 -3.60 -13.17
C CYS A 25 10.38 -2.45 -14.05
N LYS A 26 11.37 -2.69 -14.92
CA LYS A 26 12.03 -1.64 -15.72
C LYS A 26 11.06 -0.79 -16.57
N THR A 27 9.80 -1.21 -16.65
CA THR A 27 8.72 -0.65 -17.48
C THR A 27 7.65 0.11 -16.69
N GLY A 28 7.45 -0.14 -15.38
CA GLY A 28 6.35 0.48 -14.62
C GLY A 28 6.27 0.05 -13.14
N TYR A 29 5.29 0.62 -12.43
CA TYR A 29 5.03 0.31 -11.01
C TYR A 29 3.52 0.16 -10.72
N TYR A 30 3.20 -0.61 -9.68
CA TYR A 30 1.84 -0.81 -9.20
C TYR A 30 1.56 -0.02 -7.94
N ARG A 31 0.32 0.45 -7.79
CA ARG A 31 -0.20 1.14 -6.60
C ARG A 31 -1.60 0.68 -6.26
N ILE A 32 -1.89 0.63 -4.97
CA ILE A 32 -3.24 0.49 -4.43
C ILE A 32 -3.62 1.78 -3.77
N ILE A 33 -4.70 2.39 -4.24
CA ILE A 33 -5.23 3.66 -3.74
C ILE A 33 -6.56 3.39 -3.06
N PHE A 34 -6.78 3.95 -1.89
CA PHE A 34 -8.08 3.89 -1.22
C PHE A 34 -9.07 4.82 -1.92
N ALA A 35 -10.22 4.28 -2.33
CA ALA A 35 -11.24 4.96 -3.11
C ALA A 35 -12.58 5.10 -2.36
N GLY A 36 -12.52 5.09 -1.02
CA GLY A 36 -13.66 5.24 -0.15
C GLY A 36 -14.33 3.92 0.22
N ALA A 37 -15.22 3.97 1.21
CA ALA A 37 -15.97 2.82 1.69
C ALA A 37 -17.47 3.14 1.79
N GLU A 38 -18.29 2.11 1.68
CA GLU A 38 -19.75 2.20 1.76
C GLU A 38 -20.26 1.21 2.82
N GLY A 39 -21.03 1.69 3.80
CA GLY A 39 -21.66 0.81 4.78
C GLY A 39 -22.78 -0.01 4.15
N THR A 40 -22.77 -1.35 4.30
CA THR A 40 -23.72 -2.23 3.60
C THR A 40 -25.01 -2.53 4.38
N GLY A 41 -25.25 -1.85 5.50
CA GLY A 41 -26.53 -1.85 6.23
C GLY A 41 -26.88 -3.13 7.02
N CYS A 42 -26.36 -4.30 6.68
CA CYS A 42 -26.60 -5.56 7.39
C CYS A 42 -25.33 -6.04 8.10
N ASP A 43 -25.32 -6.14 9.44
CA ASP A 43 -24.25 -6.67 10.31
C ASP A 43 -22.90 -5.92 10.35
N HIS A 44 -22.85 -4.67 9.89
CA HIS A 44 -21.66 -3.79 9.88
C HIS A 44 -20.44 -4.19 9.00
N PRO A 45 -20.56 -4.92 7.86
CA PRO A 45 -19.52 -4.88 6.85
C PRO A 45 -19.51 -3.53 6.13
N TRP A 46 -18.31 -3.12 5.77
CA TRP A 46 -18.04 -2.04 4.86
C TRP A 46 -17.60 -2.63 3.53
N ARG A 47 -18.16 -2.12 2.43
CA ARG A 47 -17.59 -2.31 1.10
C ARG A 47 -16.50 -1.26 0.93
N ILE A 48 -15.24 -1.68 1.01
CA ILE A 48 -14.08 -0.81 0.88
C ILE A 48 -13.59 -0.89 -0.55
N ASN A 49 -13.57 0.24 -1.23
CA ASN A 49 -13.15 0.36 -2.62
C ASN A 49 -11.68 0.75 -2.70
N PHE A 50 -10.98 0.11 -3.62
CA PHE A 50 -9.58 0.40 -3.96
C PHE A 50 -9.44 0.55 -5.47
N ILE A 51 -8.48 1.37 -5.87
CA ILE A 51 -8.02 1.43 -7.27
C ILE A 51 -6.65 0.77 -7.32
N PHE A 52 -6.55 -0.31 -8.08
CA PHE A 52 -5.28 -0.92 -8.46
C PHE A 52 -4.82 -0.28 -9.76
N SER A 53 -3.71 0.44 -9.72
CA SER A 53 -3.17 1.14 -10.89
C SER A 53 -1.80 0.59 -11.24
N PHE A 54 -1.59 0.35 -12.53
CA PHE A 54 -0.28 0.17 -13.14
C PHE A 54 0.09 1.44 -13.91
N ILE A 55 1.25 2.00 -13.62
CA ILE A 55 1.75 3.21 -14.27
C ILE A 55 3.09 2.88 -14.95
N CYS A 56 3.15 3.12 -16.26
CA CYS A 56 4.40 3.01 -17.02
C CYS A 56 5.33 4.16 -16.63
N THR A 57 6.62 3.87 -16.41
CA THR A 57 7.63 4.89 -16.08
C THR A 57 8.20 5.63 -17.28
N SER A 58 7.88 5.19 -18.50
CA SER A 58 8.33 5.88 -19.72
C SER A 58 7.32 6.94 -20.14
N ASP A 59 7.60 8.20 -19.81
CA ASP A 59 6.98 9.39 -20.41
C ASP A 59 7.36 9.58 -21.90
N VAL A 60 8.14 8.65 -22.47
CA VAL A 60 8.64 8.69 -23.83
C VAL A 60 8.20 7.40 -24.51
N GLY A 61 7.30 7.50 -25.49
CA GLY A 61 6.68 6.38 -26.22
C GLY A 61 7.65 5.56 -27.08
N SER A 62 8.68 4.98 -26.47
CA SER A 62 9.73 4.23 -27.17
C SER A 62 10.20 2.95 -26.46
N SER A 63 9.65 2.57 -25.30
CA SER A 63 9.84 1.20 -24.79
C SER A 63 8.68 0.32 -25.23
N VAL A 64 8.97 -0.66 -26.08
CA VAL A 64 8.00 -1.48 -26.83
C VAL A 64 7.15 -2.40 -25.92
N ASP A 65 7.50 -2.49 -24.63
CA ASP A 65 6.96 -3.48 -23.70
C ASP A 65 6.03 -2.91 -22.61
N CYS A 66 5.74 -1.59 -22.60
CA CYS A 66 4.75 -1.00 -21.69
C CYS A 66 3.56 -0.44 -22.48
N HIS A 67 2.51 -1.24 -22.64
CA HIS A 67 1.36 -0.93 -23.51
C HIS A 67 0.38 0.13 -22.97
N GLY A 68 0.76 0.86 -21.92
CA GLY A 68 -0.02 1.97 -21.35
C GLY A 68 -0.32 1.81 -19.87
N ALA A 69 -0.62 2.93 -19.21
CA ALA A 69 -1.14 2.91 -17.85
C ALA A 69 -2.53 2.25 -17.84
N SER A 70 -2.79 1.43 -16.84
CA SER A 70 -4.08 0.75 -16.67
C SER A 70 -4.51 0.81 -15.23
N SER A 71 -5.82 0.79 -14.99
CA SER A 71 -6.39 0.76 -13.66
C SER A 71 -7.57 -0.19 -13.60
N ALA A 72 -7.75 -0.81 -12.44
CA ALA A 72 -8.88 -1.65 -12.13
C ALA A 72 -9.46 -1.25 -10.78
N ASN A 73 -10.78 -1.16 -10.72
CA ASN A 73 -11.48 -1.01 -9.45
C ASN A 73 -11.56 -2.37 -8.78
N MET A 74 -11.19 -2.41 -7.51
CA MET A 74 -11.30 -3.57 -6.65
C MET A 74 -12.13 -3.17 -5.43
N TYR A 75 -12.84 -4.13 -4.85
CA TYR A 75 -13.45 -3.90 -3.54
C TYR A 75 -13.32 -5.14 -2.69
N VAL A 76 -13.33 -4.91 -1.39
CA VAL A 76 -13.42 -5.96 -0.39
C VAL A 76 -14.56 -5.63 0.56
N VAL A 77 -15.20 -6.66 1.09
CA VAL A 77 -16.19 -6.51 2.15
C VAL A 77 -15.51 -6.90 3.44
N ALA A 78 -15.38 -5.96 4.37
CA ALA A 78 -14.64 -6.15 5.61
C ALA A 78 -15.24 -5.32 6.76
N LYS A 79 -14.99 -5.74 7.99
CA LYS A 79 -15.29 -4.98 9.21
C LYS A 79 -14.01 -4.65 9.99
N PRO A 80 -14.04 -3.69 10.93
CA PRO A 80 -12.92 -3.47 11.82
C PRO A 80 -12.48 -4.77 12.52
N GLY A 81 -11.18 -5.02 12.51
CA GLY A 81 -10.53 -6.24 13.00
C GLY A 81 -10.20 -7.26 11.91
N ASP A 82 -10.82 -7.18 10.74
CA ASP A 82 -10.57 -8.11 9.63
C ASP A 82 -9.18 -7.91 9.01
N ILE A 83 -8.66 -9.01 8.45
CA ILE A 83 -7.38 -9.06 7.77
C ILE A 83 -7.58 -9.18 6.26
N ILE A 84 -6.94 -8.29 5.50
CA ILE A 84 -6.89 -8.31 4.04
C ILE A 84 -5.49 -8.69 3.60
N ARG A 85 -5.39 -9.62 2.64
CA ARG A 85 -4.13 -10.02 2.03
C ARG A 85 -4.04 -9.48 0.62
N PHE A 86 -2.90 -8.90 0.31
CA PHE A 86 -2.54 -8.50 -1.04
C PHE A 86 -1.47 -9.46 -1.56
N ASP A 87 -1.38 -9.62 -2.89
CA ASP A 87 -0.36 -10.48 -3.47
C ASP A 87 1.06 -9.94 -3.19
N ARG A 88 2.04 -10.84 -3.11
CA ARG A 88 3.34 -10.66 -2.41
C ARG A 88 4.27 -9.57 -2.97
N TYR A 89 3.86 -8.88 -4.03
CA TYR A 89 4.67 -7.87 -4.73
C TYR A 89 4.43 -6.44 -4.23
N LEU A 90 3.51 -6.24 -3.28
CA LEU A 90 3.14 -4.94 -2.75
C LEU A 90 3.65 -4.73 -1.32
N GLY A 91 3.88 -3.47 -0.96
CA GLY A 91 4.48 -3.10 0.30
C GLY A 91 4.57 -1.60 0.50
N ILE A 92 5.48 -1.19 1.38
CA ILE A 92 5.77 0.22 1.69
C ILE A 92 7.26 0.51 1.67
N LEU A 93 7.60 1.78 1.45
CA LEU A 93 8.94 2.32 1.71
C LEU A 93 8.98 2.89 3.13
N GLY A 94 9.98 2.45 3.90
CA GLY A 94 10.30 3.01 5.21
C GLY A 94 11.72 3.56 5.20
N LYS A 95 11.90 4.75 5.78
CA LYS A 95 13.23 5.34 5.99
C LYS A 95 13.94 4.59 7.13
N GLU A 96 15.05 3.94 6.81
CA GLU A 96 15.95 3.35 7.80
C GLU A 96 17.23 4.19 7.90
N THR A 97 17.77 4.26 9.12
CA THR A 97 19.12 4.76 9.35
C THR A 97 20.09 3.60 9.27
N VAL A 98 21.10 3.70 8.42
CA VAL A 98 22.19 2.72 8.28
C VAL A 98 23.45 3.34 8.87
N GLU A 99 24.09 2.65 9.82
CA GLU A 99 25.38 3.06 10.36
C GLU A 99 26.52 2.44 9.53
N TYR A 100 27.37 3.28 8.94
CA TYR A 100 28.52 2.84 8.16
C TYR A 100 29.80 2.77 9.00
N ALA A 101 29.90 3.64 10.01
CA ALA A 101 30.99 3.72 10.99
C ALA A 101 30.48 4.45 12.25
N PRO A 102 31.20 4.42 13.39
CA PRO A 102 30.80 5.16 14.58
C PRO A 102 30.61 6.66 14.27
N ASN A 103 29.38 7.15 14.47
CA ASN A 103 28.92 8.51 14.16
C ASN A 103 28.75 8.85 12.65
N ASP A 104 28.80 7.86 11.75
CA ASP A 104 28.49 8.02 10.33
C ASP A 104 27.19 7.28 9.99
N PHE A 105 26.14 8.05 9.73
CA PHE A 105 24.79 7.55 9.52
C PHE A 105 24.28 7.96 8.13
N GLY A 106 23.84 6.97 7.35
CA GLY A 106 23.03 7.19 6.15
C GLY A 106 21.55 7.03 6.43
N LEU A 107 20.73 7.65 5.58
CA LEU A 107 19.30 7.35 5.48
C LEU A 107 19.07 6.66 4.14
N CYS A 108 18.41 5.50 4.16
CA CYS A 108 17.96 4.85 2.94
C CYS A 108 16.48 4.49 3.03
N ASP A 109 15.80 4.52 1.88
CA ASP A 109 14.46 3.98 1.79
C ASP A 109 14.56 2.46 1.57
N ARG A 110 14.03 1.69 2.52
CA ARG A 110 13.93 0.24 2.41
C ARG A 110 12.50 -0.14 2.08
N PHE A 111 12.34 -1.07 1.14
CA PHE A 111 11.06 -1.65 0.83
C PHE A 111 10.73 -2.79 1.80
N TYR A 112 9.52 -2.77 2.34
CA TYR A 112 8.95 -3.80 3.20
C TYR A 112 7.75 -4.41 2.51
N SER A 113 7.87 -5.68 2.11
CA SER A 113 6.76 -6.43 1.53
C SER A 113 5.69 -6.65 2.60
N VAL A 114 4.46 -6.26 2.28
CA VAL A 114 3.32 -6.41 3.19
C VAL A 114 2.74 -7.81 3.03
N GLN A 115 2.63 -8.53 4.14
CA GLN A 115 1.98 -9.84 4.17
C GLN A 115 0.46 -9.69 4.25
N HIS A 116 0.00 -8.76 5.08
CA HIS A 116 -1.41 -8.44 5.24
C HIS A 116 -1.63 -7.08 5.89
N ILE A 117 -2.85 -6.58 5.73
CA ILE A 117 -3.36 -5.37 6.36
C ILE A 117 -4.45 -5.78 7.35
N LYS A 118 -4.41 -5.26 8.58
CA LYS A 118 -5.51 -5.37 9.52
C LYS A 118 -6.23 -4.03 9.61
N LEU A 119 -7.52 -4.00 9.28
CA LEU A 119 -8.32 -2.78 9.39
C LEU A 119 -8.69 -2.55 10.85
N LEU A 120 -8.50 -1.33 11.35
CA LEU A 120 -8.83 -0.94 12.72
C LEU A 120 -10.06 -0.04 12.78
N GLN A 121 -10.20 0.84 11.80
CA GLN A 121 -11.32 1.77 11.68
C GLN A 121 -11.66 1.95 10.20
N ILE A 122 -12.95 2.04 9.89
CA ILE A 122 -13.45 2.21 8.53
C ILE A 122 -14.57 3.24 8.57
N GLU A 123 -14.43 4.26 7.74
CA GLU A 123 -15.39 5.31 7.47
C GLU A 123 -15.44 5.54 5.96
N THR A 124 -16.40 6.35 5.50
CA THR A 124 -16.64 6.55 4.06
C THR A 124 -15.41 7.05 3.31
N ASP A 125 -14.63 7.94 3.91
CA ASP A 125 -13.46 8.60 3.33
C ASP A 125 -12.18 8.39 4.14
N TYR A 126 -12.21 7.50 5.14
CA TYR A 126 -11.11 7.23 6.03
C TYR A 126 -10.99 5.75 6.43
N ILE A 127 -9.76 5.26 6.51
CA ILE A 127 -9.42 3.97 7.12
C ILE A 127 -8.21 4.14 8.04
N GLN A 128 -8.24 3.45 9.18
CA GLN A 128 -7.05 3.20 9.99
C GLN A 128 -6.67 1.74 9.89
N TYR A 129 -5.38 1.44 9.74
CA TYR A 129 -4.93 0.08 9.51
C TYR A 129 -3.51 -0.20 10.00
N GLU A 130 -3.27 -1.46 10.34
CA GLU A 130 -1.93 -1.99 10.59
C GLU A 130 -1.40 -2.70 9.35
N LEU A 131 -0.20 -2.35 8.94
CA LEU A 131 0.58 -3.08 7.94
C LEU A 131 1.48 -4.07 8.63
N HIS A 132 1.35 -5.35 8.32
CA HIS A 132 2.21 -6.42 8.84
C HIS A 132 3.15 -6.88 7.72
N CYS A 133 4.43 -6.53 7.82
CA CYS A 133 5.42 -6.82 6.78
C CYS A 133 6.35 -7.99 7.15
N SER A 134 7.01 -8.55 6.13
CA SER A 134 8.16 -9.45 6.30
C SER A 134 9.46 -8.72 6.62
#